data_AF-A0A0D2U8I8-F1
#
_entry.id   AF-A0A0D2U8I8-F1
#
_cell.length_a   1.000
_cell.length_b   1.000
_cell.length_c   1.000
_cell.angle_alpha   90.00
_cell.angle_beta   90.00
_cell.angle_gamma   90.00
#
_symmetry.space_group_name_H-M   'P 1'
#
loop_
_entity.id
_entity.type
_entity.pdbx_description
1 polymer ?
#
loop_
_entity_poly.entity_id
_entity_poly.type
_entity_poly.pdbx_seq_one_letter_code
_entity_poly.pdbx_strand_id
1 'polypeptide(L)'
;MCMFSGADIASGPIWMEYIAFLKSMPAVNTQEETQRMTAVRKAYQKAIVTPTHHIEQLWRDYENFENSVSRQLAKGLLSEYQPKYNSARAVYRELKKYVDEIDWNMLAVPPTDSCKDQMQWVAWKRLLAFEKGNPQRIDSASNKRIIFSYEQCLMYLYHYPDIWYDYATWQAKSGSMDAAVKVFQRALKALPESEMLKYAYAELEESRGALQSAKKLYESLLGDAAETTALAHIQFIRFLRRNEGVEAARKYFLDARKSPSCTYHVYVAYALMAFCLDKDPKVAHNVFEAGLKQFMHEPVYILEYADFLSCLNDDRNIRALFERALSSLPQEESIEIWKRFTQFEKTYGDLASMLKVEQRRKEALSGTIEEGASALETSLLDLISRYSFKDLWPCSSKDLDHLSRQEWLSKNIGKKVDKSALSNGSAMTDKSTSAPSGVPTASLKVLRPDTSQMVIYDPRQHHGTSFCLSKNICL
;
A
#
# COMPACT_ATOMS: atom_id res chain seq x y z
N MET A 1 3.47 -5.11 38.91
CA MET A 1 4.43 -4.31 38.11
C MET A 1 5.50 -5.17 37.40
N CYS A 2 6.49 -5.73 38.09
CA CYS A 2 7.77 -6.23 37.52
C CYS A 2 7.74 -7.48 36.57
N MET A 3 6.61 -7.76 35.90
CA MET A 3 6.50 -8.77 34.83
C MET A 3 6.44 -8.21 33.41
N PHE A 4 5.98 -6.97 33.21
CA PHE A 4 5.99 -6.31 31.90
C PHE A 4 7.04 -5.19 31.86
N SER A 5 6.90 -4.15 32.69
CA SER A 5 7.86 -3.04 32.80
C SER A 5 9.28 -3.47 33.20
N GLY A 6 9.46 -4.69 33.71
CA GLY A 6 10.77 -5.26 34.03
C GLY A 6 11.47 -5.95 32.85
N ALA A 7 10.88 -5.97 31.66
CA ALA A 7 11.48 -6.49 30.41
C ALA A 7 12.00 -5.36 29.50
N ASP A 8 11.70 -4.10 29.85
CA ASP A 8 12.06 -2.92 29.08
C ASP A 8 13.57 -2.60 29.16
N ILE A 9 14.12 -1.96 28.12
CA ILE A 9 15.55 -1.61 28.05
C ILE A 9 15.96 -0.58 29.12
N ALA A 10 15.06 0.33 29.50
CA ALA A 10 15.24 1.32 30.55
C ALA A 10 14.88 0.79 31.95
N SER A 11 14.43 -0.45 32.10
CA SER A 11 14.02 -1.03 33.40
C SER A 11 15.13 -1.21 34.45
N GLY A 12 16.38 -0.89 34.12
CA GLY A 12 17.56 -1.03 34.99
C GLY A 12 17.40 -0.41 36.39
N PRO A 13 16.95 0.85 36.54
CA PRO A 13 16.72 1.47 37.85
C PRO A 13 15.64 0.73 38.67
N ILE A 14 14.56 0.27 38.03
CA ILE A 14 13.49 -0.51 38.68
C ILE A 14 14.05 -1.80 39.28
N TRP A 15 14.99 -2.46 38.59
CA TRP A 15 15.69 -3.63 39.13
C TRP A 15 16.58 -3.27 40.33
N MET A 16 17.33 -2.17 40.25
CA MET A 16 18.20 -1.72 41.35
C MET A 16 17.41 -1.30 42.59
N GLU A 17 16.33 -0.53 42.43
CA GLU A 17 15.40 -0.13 43.49
C GLU A 17 14.71 -1.33 44.14
N TYR A 18 14.21 -2.28 43.35
CA TYR A 18 13.57 -3.49 43.88
C TYR A 18 14.57 -4.37 44.66
N ILE A 19 15.82 -4.47 44.19
CA ILE A 19 16.89 -5.17 44.90
C ILE A 19 17.28 -4.43 46.19
N ALA A 20 17.33 -3.09 46.18
CA ALA A 20 17.57 -2.30 47.38
C ALA A 20 16.45 -2.46 48.42
N PHE A 21 15.18 -2.42 47.98
CA PHE A 21 14.01 -2.71 48.82
C PHE A 21 14.08 -4.10 49.47
N LEU A 22 14.38 -5.14 48.68
CA LEU A 22 14.56 -6.50 49.21
C LEU A 22 15.70 -6.60 50.24
N LYS A 23 16.78 -5.82 50.06
CA LYS A 23 17.88 -5.71 51.04
C LYS A 23 17.55 -4.86 52.26
N SER A 24 16.57 -3.95 52.19
CA SER A 24 16.12 -3.13 53.33
C SER A 24 15.03 -3.79 54.17
N MET A 25 14.42 -4.88 53.70
CA MET A 25 13.45 -5.63 54.50
C MET A 25 14.12 -6.13 55.81
N PRO A 26 13.47 -5.95 56.97
CA PRO A 26 13.96 -6.50 58.23
C PRO A 26 13.86 -8.03 58.23
N ALA A 27 14.81 -8.69 58.87
CA ALA A 27 14.77 -10.11 59.19
C ALA A 27 15.06 -10.24 60.68
N VAL A 28 14.12 -10.82 61.43
CA VAL A 28 14.17 -10.98 62.89
C VAL A 28 14.80 -12.32 63.27
N ASN A 29 14.81 -13.29 62.36
CA ASN A 29 15.41 -14.61 62.55
C ASN A 29 16.20 -15.09 61.31
N THR A 30 17.03 -16.11 61.52
CA THR A 30 17.93 -16.70 60.49
C THR A 30 17.17 -17.28 59.30
N GLN A 31 15.90 -17.69 59.48
CA GLN A 31 15.06 -18.25 58.42
C GLN A 31 14.56 -17.14 57.48
N GLU A 32 14.07 -16.02 58.03
CA GLU A 32 13.76 -14.80 57.29
C GLU A 32 14.98 -14.25 56.56
N GLU A 33 16.16 -14.24 57.18
CA GLU A 33 17.39 -13.79 56.53
C GLU A 33 17.76 -14.68 55.33
N THR A 34 17.60 -15.99 55.48
CA THR A 34 17.80 -16.97 54.40
C THR A 34 16.80 -16.75 53.26
N GLN A 35 15.53 -16.44 53.58
CA GLN A 35 14.50 -16.12 52.59
C GLN A 35 14.79 -14.78 51.89
N ARG A 36 15.21 -13.75 52.62
CA ARG A 36 15.60 -12.43 52.11
C ARG A 36 16.75 -12.53 51.11
N MET A 37 17.82 -13.22 51.50
CA MET A 37 18.96 -13.51 50.61
C MET A 37 18.53 -14.32 49.36
N THR A 38 17.59 -15.26 49.51
CA THR A 38 17.03 -16.02 48.37
C THR A 38 16.17 -15.15 47.44
N ALA A 39 15.42 -14.18 47.96
CA ALA A 39 14.66 -13.23 47.17
C ALA A 39 15.58 -12.26 46.40
N VAL A 40 16.60 -11.70 47.07
CA VAL A 40 17.63 -10.85 46.44
C VAL A 40 18.36 -11.59 45.33
N ARG A 41 18.77 -12.85 45.57
CA ARG A 41 19.38 -13.73 44.55
C ARG A 41 18.47 -13.89 43.32
N LYS A 42 17.20 -14.24 43.53
CA LYS A 42 16.22 -14.41 42.43
C LYS A 42 15.98 -13.11 41.64
N ALA A 43 16.02 -11.96 42.31
CA ALA A 43 15.91 -10.65 41.65
C ALA A 43 17.13 -10.37 40.76
N TYR A 44 18.35 -10.52 41.28
CA TYR A 44 19.58 -10.38 40.47
C TYR A 44 19.60 -11.35 39.29
N GLN A 45 19.34 -12.64 39.52
CA GLN A 45 19.36 -13.69 38.49
C GLN A 45 18.39 -13.44 37.34
N LYS A 46 17.28 -12.71 37.58
CA LYS A 46 16.38 -12.25 36.51
C LYS A 46 16.85 -10.93 35.88
N ALA A 47 17.41 -10.00 36.64
CA ALA A 47 17.91 -8.73 36.13
C ALA A 47 19.09 -8.91 35.15
N ILE A 48 20.07 -9.75 35.50
CA ILE A 48 21.30 -9.97 34.70
C ILE A 48 21.08 -10.73 33.37
N VAL A 49 19.90 -11.32 33.17
CA VAL A 49 19.50 -11.95 31.89
C VAL A 49 18.51 -11.09 31.09
N THR A 50 18.19 -9.90 31.59
CA THR A 50 17.32 -8.92 30.92
C THR A 50 18.18 -7.89 30.18
N PRO A 51 17.99 -7.69 28.85
CA PRO A 51 18.75 -6.70 28.07
C PRO A 51 18.39 -5.25 28.46
N THR A 52 19.09 -4.68 29.46
CA THR A 52 18.86 -3.31 29.94
C THR A 52 20.11 -2.44 29.84
N HIS A 53 19.94 -1.12 29.86
CA HIS A 53 21.07 -0.16 29.91
C HIS A 53 22.02 -0.39 31.09
N HIS A 54 21.55 -0.98 32.18
CA HIS A 54 22.30 -1.21 33.42
C HIS A 54 22.86 -2.64 33.55
N ILE A 55 22.77 -3.47 32.50
CA ILE A 55 23.09 -4.90 32.59
C ILE A 55 24.52 -5.19 33.09
N GLU A 56 25.51 -4.37 32.72
CA GLU A 56 26.90 -4.54 33.20
C GLU A 56 27.07 -4.15 34.67
N GLN A 57 26.30 -3.17 35.17
CA GLN A 57 26.30 -2.80 36.59
C GLN A 57 25.59 -3.86 37.44
N LEU A 58 24.42 -4.32 36.98
CA LEU A 58 23.66 -5.41 37.61
C LEU A 58 24.47 -6.71 37.72
N TRP A 59 25.35 -6.99 36.74
CA TRP A 59 26.29 -8.11 36.81
C TRP A 59 27.35 -7.92 37.90
N ARG A 60 28.04 -6.77 37.95
CA ARG A 60 29.04 -6.46 39.00
C ARG A 60 28.43 -6.52 40.40
N ASP A 61 27.21 -6.02 40.55
CA ASP A 61 26.50 -6.04 41.84
C ASP A 61 26.05 -7.44 42.24
N TYR A 62 25.77 -8.34 41.28
CA TYR A 62 25.53 -9.76 41.52
C TYR A 62 26.82 -10.51 41.90
N GLU A 63 27.95 -10.23 41.23
CA GLU A 63 29.27 -10.75 41.59
C GLU A 63 29.65 -10.38 43.02
N ASN A 64 29.47 -9.11 43.39
CA ASN A 64 29.70 -8.60 44.74
C ASN A 64 28.76 -9.26 45.78
N PHE A 65 27.48 -9.43 45.43
CA PHE A 65 26.48 -10.08 46.29
C PHE A 65 26.80 -11.56 46.57
N GLU A 66 27.04 -12.38 45.54
CA GLU A 66 27.30 -13.81 45.79
C GLU A 66 28.62 -14.03 46.54
N ASN A 67 29.65 -13.22 46.26
CA ASN A 67 30.92 -13.29 46.99
C ASN A 67 30.83 -12.81 48.45
N SER A 68 29.86 -11.96 48.80
CA SER A 68 29.60 -11.57 50.20
C SER A 68 28.78 -12.61 50.96
N VAL A 69 27.91 -13.38 50.28
CA VAL A 69 27.12 -14.45 50.90
C VAL A 69 27.92 -15.75 51.06
N SER A 70 28.60 -16.23 50.01
CA SER A 70 29.53 -17.36 50.11
C SER A 70 30.42 -17.48 48.88
N ARG A 71 31.72 -17.20 49.03
CA ARG A 71 32.73 -17.35 47.95
C ARG A 71 32.79 -18.77 47.35
N GLN A 72 32.45 -19.80 48.12
CA GLN A 72 32.41 -21.18 47.63
C GLN A 72 31.23 -21.42 46.67
N LEU A 73 30.04 -20.92 47.03
CA LEU A 73 28.84 -21.03 46.18
C LEU A 73 28.90 -20.08 44.98
N ALA A 74 29.47 -18.88 45.17
CA ALA A 74 29.63 -17.85 44.14
C ALA A 74 30.33 -18.39 42.90
N LYS A 75 31.41 -19.18 43.06
CA LYS A 75 32.15 -19.75 41.92
C LYS A 75 31.26 -20.60 41.00
N GLY A 76 30.32 -21.37 41.57
CA GLY A 76 29.36 -22.15 40.80
C GLY A 76 28.30 -21.27 40.13
N LEU A 77 27.62 -20.44 40.92
CA LEU A 77 26.51 -19.59 40.45
C LEU A 77 26.95 -18.57 39.38
N LEU A 78 28.14 -17.98 39.53
CA LEU A 78 28.69 -17.06 38.53
C LEU A 78 29.07 -17.81 37.25
N SER A 79 29.70 -18.99 37.34
CA SER A 79 30.00 -19.81 36.16
C SER A 79 28.76 -20.26 35.40
N GLU A 80 27.63 -20.48 36.09
CA GLU A 80 26.35 -20.86 35.47
C GLU A 80 25.65 -19.67 34.77
N TYR A 81 25.72 -18.47 35.35
CA TYR A 81 25.04 -17.29 34.82
C TYR A 81 25.89 -16.44 33.86
N GLN A 82 27.22 -16.54 33.90
CA GLN A 82 28.15 -15.84 32.99
C GLN A 82 27.78 -15.97 31.49
N PRO A 83 27.47 -17.16 30.93
CA PRO A 83 27.04 -17.28 29.53
C PRO A 83 25.66 -16.66 29.27
N LYS A 84 24.73 -16.73 30.25
CA LYS A 84 23.37 -16.16 30.14
C LYS A 84 23.43 -14.64 30.09
N TYR A 85 24.22 -14.02 30.96
CA TYR A 85 24.52 -12.59 30.96
C TYR A 85 25.24 -12.16 29.67
N ASN A 86 26.24 -12.90 29.20
CA ASN A 86 26.93 -12.59 27.95
C ASN A 86 25.97 -12.59 26.75
N SER A 87 25.02 -13.53 26.69
CA SER A 87 23.96 -13.56 25.67
C SER A 87 23.03 -12.34 25.78
N ALA A 88 22.50 -12.06 26.97
CA ALA A 88 21.61 -10.91 27.21
C ALA A 88 22.30 -9.57 26.90
N ARG A 89 23.60 -9.45 27.19
CA ARG A 89 24.43 -8.28 26.86
C ARG A 89 24.68 -8.14 25.35
N ALA A 90 24.86 -9.24 24.62
CA ALA A 90 24.96 -9.20 23.17
C ALA A 90 23.64 -8.70 22.54
N VAL A 91 22.49 -9.24 23.00
CA VAL A 91 21.17 -8.78 22.55
C VAL A 91 20.91 -7.32 22.92
N TYR A 92 21.35 -6.86 24.10
CA TYR A 92 21.28 -5.43 24.47
C TYR A 92 22.01 -4.52 23.46
N ARG A 93 23.22 -4.91 23.02
CA ARG A 93 24.03 -4.11 22.07
C ARG A 93 23.38 -4.00 20.68
N GLU A 94 22.63 -5.01 20.26
CA GLU A 94 21.86 -4.96 19.01
C GLU A 94 20.55 -4.17 19.20
N LEU A 95 19.79 -4.48 20.26
CA LEU A 95 18.53 -3.80 20.61
C LEU A 95 18.71 -2.28 20.71
N LYS A 96 19.80 -1.82 21.34
CA LYS A 96 20.10 -0.39 21.50
C LYS A 96 20.12 0.34 20.16
N LYS A 97 20.61 -0.27 19.06
CA LYS A 97 20.68 0.36 17.74
C LYS A 97 19.29 0.74 17.21
N TYR A 98 18.30 -0.11 17.45
CA TYR A 98 16.91 0.14 17.05
C TYR A 98 16.20 1.13 17.99
N VAL A 99 16.51 1.07 19.29
CA VAL A 99 15.96 1.99 20.31
C VAL A 99 16.50 3.42 20.14
N ASP A 100 17.75 3.57 19.69
CA ASP A 100 18.39 4.86 19.38
C ASP A 100 17.82 5.52 18.10
N GLU A 101 17.12 4.79 17.22
CA GLU A 101 16.42 5.35 16.04
C GLU A 101 15.03 5.95 16.38
N ILE A 102 14.51 5.71 17.60
CA ILE A 102 13.14 6.06 18.00
C ILE A 102 13.11 7.39 18.76
N ASP A 103 12.19 8.29 18.40
CA ASP A 103 11.89 9.50 19.17
C ASP A 103 10.81 9.22 20.23
N TRP A 104 11.29 8.95 21.45
CA TRP A 104 10.47 8.66 22.62
C TRP A 104 9.63 9.86 23.10
N ASN A 105 9.78 11.05 22.50
CA ASN A 105 8.97 12.25 22.77
C ASN A 105 7.88 12.49 21.71
N MET A 106 7.79 11.65 20.67
CA MET A 106 6.75 11.76 19.64
C MET A 106 5.36 11.63 20.28
N LEU A 107 4.41 12.45 19.83
CA LEU A 107 3.00 12.32 20.20
C LEU A 107 2.28 11.37 19.26
N ALA A 108 1.35 10.58 19.79
CA ALA A 108 0.45 9.76 18.98
C ALA A 108 -0.51 10.65 18.18
N VAL A 109 -0.21 10.82 16.89
CA VAL A 109 -1.03 11.56 15.91
C VAL A 109 -1.34 10.67 14.71
N PRO A 110 -2.42 10.94 13.95
CA PRO A 110 -2.62 10.35 12.63
C PRO A 110 -1.42 10.62 11.70
N PRO A 111 -1.12 9.73 10.73
CA PRO A 111 -0.04 9.96 9.77
C PRO A 111 -0.26 11.26 8.98
N THR A 112 0.76 12.12 8.91
CA THR A 112 0.70 13.42 8.21
C THR A 112 1.48 13.43 6.89
N ASP A 113 1.88 12.24 6.40
CA ASP A 113 2.84 12.02 5.31
C ASP A 113 4.19 12.73 5.49
N SER A 114 4.50 13.19 6.70
CA SER A 114 5.78 13.84 6.97
C SER A 114 6.93 12.82 6.93
N CYS A 115 8.09 13.27 6.45
CA CYS A 115 9.29 12.45 6.40
C CYS A 115 9.72 11.95 7.80
N LYS A 116 9.39 12.69 8.87
CA LYS A 116 9.62 12.27 10.25
C LYS A 116 8.74 11.10 10.66
N ASP A 117 7.44 11.17 10.37
CA ASP A 117 6.48 10.09 10.66
C ASP A 117 6.88 8.80 9.92
N GLN A 118 7.26 8.93 8.64
CA GLN A 118 7.73 7.82 7.83
C GLN A 118 9.02 7.20 8.40
N MET A 119 9.98 8.02 8.84
CA MET A 119 11.21 7.53 9.50
C MET A 119 10.91 6.80 10.81
N GLN A 120 10.03 7.35 11.66
CA GLN A 120 9.65 6.74 12.93
C GLN A 120 8.86 5.44 12.73
N TRP A 121 7.94 5.40 11.76
CA TRP A 121 7.25 4.17 11.36
C TRP A 121 8.26 3.10 10.92
N VAL A 122 9.25 3.43 10.08
CA VAL A 122 10.31 2.49 9.68
C VAL A 122 11.13 2.01 10.89
N ALA A 123 11.52 2.88 11.82
CA ALA A 123 12.25 2.51 13.04
C ALA A 123 11.45 1.53 13.92
N TRP A 124 10.17 1.81 14.16
CA TRP A 124 9.26 0.91 14.89
C TRP A 124 9.07 -0.44 14.19
N LYS A 125 8.86 -0.47 12.86
CA LYS A 125 8.74 -1.73 12.11
C LYS A 125 10.05 -2.55 12.15
N ARG A 126 11.23 -1.89 12.14
CA ARG A 126 12.54 -2.56 12.33
C ARG A 126 12.66 -3.19 13.72
N LEU A 127 12.31 -2.46 14.79
CA LEU A 127 12.32 -2.97 16.16
C LEU A 127 11.36 -4.16 16.33
N LEU A 128 10.14 -4.06 15.80
CA LEU A 128 9.16 -5.15 15.82
C LEU A 128 9.66 -6.38 15.03
N ALA A 129 10.35 -6.19 13.91
CA ALA A 129 10.94 -7.28 13.13
C ALA A 129 12.12 -7.94 13.87
N PHE A 130 12.98 -7.15 14.54
CA PHE A 130 14.07 -7.65 15.39
C PHE A 130 13.51 -8.52 16.53
N GLU A 131 12.48 -8.05 17.22
CA GLU A 131 11.86 -8.78 18.35
C GLU A 131 11.11 -10.05 17.90
N LYS A 132 10.40 -10.00 16.77
CA LYS A 132 9.83 -11.18 16.10
C LYS A 132 10.89 -12.24 15.75
N GLY A 133 12.14 -11.83 15.55
CA GLY A 133 13.29 -12.73 15.33
C GLY A 133 13.74 -13.53 16.57
N ASN A 134 13.13 -13.31 17.75
CA ASN A 134 13.49 -13.94 19.04
C ASN A 134 15.01 -13.94 19.32
N PRO A 135 15.67 -12.77 19.38
CA PRO A 135 17.13 -12.66 19.46
C PRO A 135 17.70 -13.26 20.75
N GLN A 136 16.91 -13.33 21.84
CA GLN A 136 17.29 -14.02 23.08
C GLN A 136 17.10 -15.54 23.04
N ARG A 137 16.42 -16.10 22.02
CA ARG A 137 16.05 -17.52 21.89
C ARG A 137 15.32 -18.06 23.12
N ILE A 138 14.22 -17.41 23.51
CA ILE A 138 13.39 -17.81 24.68
C ILE A 138 12.06 -18.38 24.21
N ASP A 139 11.81 -19.66 24.46
CA ASP A 139 10.68 -20.38 23.86
C ASP A 139 9.31 -19.94 24.42
N SER A 140 9.17 -19.85 25.75
CA SER A 140 7.89 -19.61 26.43
C SER A 140 7.61 -18.14 26.78
N ALA A 141 8.58 -17.23 26.58
CA ALA A 141 8.45 -15.82 26.91
C ALA A 141 8.59 -14.85 25.72
N SER A 142 9.07 -15.32 24.56
CA SER A 142 9.19 -14.49 23.34
C SER A 142 7.88 -13.76 23.01
N ASN A 143 6.75 -14.47 23.01
CA ASN A 143 5.44 -13.86 22.75
C ASN A 143 5.12 -12.69 23.71
N LYS A 144 5.50 -12.75 24.99
CA LYS A 144 5.27 -11.67 25.95
C LYS A 144 6.14 -10.45 25.68
N ARG A 145 7.36 -10.67 25.17
CA ARG A 145 8.30 -9.62 24.75
C ARG A 145 7.81 -8.93 23.47
N ILE A 146 7.40 -9.71 22.46
CA ILE A 146 6.81 -9.17 21.21
C ILE A 146 5.51 -8.40 21.49
N ILE A 147 4.64 -8.93 22.38
CA ILE A 147 3.46 -8.20 22.88
C ILE A 147 3.88 -6.86 23.48
N PHE A 148 4.85 -6.84 24.40
CA PHE A 148 5.31 -5.60 25.02
C PHE A 148 5.81 -4.59 23.98
N SER A 149 6.61 -5.02 22.99
CA SER A 149 7.06 -4.17 21.89
C SER A 149 5.92 -3.62 21.03
N TYR A 150 4.84 -4.38 20.81
CA TYR A 150 3.63 -3.87 20.17
C TYR A 150 2.85 -2.86 21.02
N GLU A 151 2.68 -3.12 22.31
CA GLU A 151 2.02 -2.16 23.21
C GLU A 151 2.83 -0.86 23.33
N GLN A 152 4.17 -0.91 23.32
CA GLN A 152 5.04 0.28 23.23
C GLN A 152 4.88 0.99 21.87
N CYS A 153 4.95 0.25 20.76
CA CYS A 153 4.76 0.82 19.43
C CYS A 153 3.41 1.56 19.30
N LEU A 154 2.35 1.01 19.91
CA LEU A 154 1.01 1.60 19.92
C LEU A 154 0.84 2.79 20.88
N MET A 155 1.81 3.10 21.74
CA MET A 155 1.82 4.38 22.48
C MET A 155 2.21 5.56 21.57
N TYR A 156 2.89 5.30 20.46
CA TYR A 156 3.39 6.31 19.52
C TYR A 156 2.65 6.26 18.17
N LEU A 157 2.37 5.06 17.66
CA LEU A 157 1.68 4.83 16.39
C LEU A 157 0.21 4.39 16.60
N TYR A 158 -0.45 4.93 17.64
CA TYR A 158 -1.82 4.57 18.02
C TYR A 158 -2.85 4.70 16.88
N HIS A 159 -2.66 5.69 16.00
CA HIS A 159 -3.56 6.01 14.91
C HIS A 159 -3.21 5.32 13.57
N TYR A 160 -2.33 4.32 13.57
CA TYR A 160 -1.85 3.64 12.36
C TYR A 160 -2.54 2.28 12.17
N PRO A 161 -3.44 2.12 11.18
CA PRO A 161 -4.20 0.87 11.00
C PRO A 161 -3.33 -0.36 10.73
N ASP A 162 -2.19 -0.18 10.05
CA ASP A 162 -1.28 -1.27 9.69
C ASP A 162 -0.55 -1.87 10.91
N ILE A 163 -0.29 -1.07 11.95
CA ILE A 163 0.32 -1.52 13.19
C ILE A 163 -0.66 -2.39 13.98
N TRP A 164 -1.92 -1.95 14.09
CA TRP A 164 -3.01 -2.74 14.67
C TRP A 164 -3.25 -4.05 13.91
N TYR A 165 -3.26 -4.00 12.57
CA TYR A 165 -3.41 -5.19 11.73
C TYR A 165 -2.25 -6.16 11.91
N ASP A 166 -1.00 -5.72 11.78
CA ASP A 166 0.20 -6.55 11.95
C ASP A 166 0.26 -7.18 13.36
N TYR A 167 -0.13 -6.46 14.41
CA TYR A 167 -0.25 -7.00 15.76
C TYR A 167 -1.33 -8.09 15.86
N ALA A 168 -2.53 -7.85 15.32
CA ALA A 168 -3.63 -8.82 15.34
C ALA A 168 -3.32 -10.07 14.50
N THR A 169 -2.76 -9.91 13.30
CA THR A 169 -2.31 -11.01 12.44
C THR A 169 -1.17 -11.80 13.07
N TRP A 170 -0.25 -11.14 13.78
CA TRP A 170 0.79 -11.85 14.55
C TRP A 170 0.18 -12.64 15.72
N GLN A 171 -0.76 -12.05 16.49
CA GLN A 171 -1.49 -12.78 17.55
C GLN A 171 -2.25 -13.99 17.00
N ALA A 172 -2.87 -13.88 15.82
CA ALA A 172 -3.60 -14.98 15.20
C ALA A 172 -2.68 -16.14 14.76
N LYS A 173 -1.43 -15.83 14.38
CA LYS A 173 -0.43 -16.81 13.91
C LYS A 173 0.43 -17.41 15.04
N SER A 174 0.74 -16.64 16.08
CA SER A 174 1.72 -17.00 17.11
C SER A 174 1.14 -17.10 18.53
N GLY A 175 -0.09 -16.64 18.75
CA GLY A 175 -0.79 -16.63 20.03
C GLY A 175 -2.10 -17.41 19.98
N SER A 176 -3.23 -16.70 19.92
CA SER A 176 -4.55 -17.30 19.66
C SER A 176 -5.48 -16.35 18.93
N MET A 177 -6.49 -16.90 18.25
CA MET A 177 -7.54 -16.11 17.59
C MET A 177 -8.27 -15.18 18.58
N ASP A 178 -8.51 -15.61 19.82
CA ASP A 178 -9.13 -14.76 20.85
C ASP A 178 -8.23 -13.62 21.33
N ALA A 179 -6.91 -13.77 21.23
CA ALA A 179 -5.98 -12.65 21.45
C ALA A 179 -6.04 -11.66 20.28
N ALA A 180 -6.07 -12.15 19.04
CA ALA A 180 -6.23 -11.32 17.83
C ALA A 180 -7.55 -10.54 17.82
N VAL A 181 -8.66 -11.19 18.18
CA VAL A 181 -9.98 -10.54 18.35
C VAL A 181 -9.90 -9.40 19.39
N LYS A 182 -9.22 -9.61 20.53
CA LYS A 182 -9.02 -8.55 21.54
C LYS A 182 -8.16 -7.39 21.03
N VAL A 183 -7.23 -7.63 20.11
CA VAL A 183 -6.47 -6.56 19.43
C VAL A 183 -7.37 -5.79 18.47
N PHE A 184 -8.14 -6.45 17.60
CA PHE A 184 -9.08 -5.77 16.70
C PHE A 184 -10.17 -4.98 17.45
N GLN A 185 -10.70 -5.52 18.56
CA GLN A 185 -11.65 -4.82 19.42
C GLN A 185 -11.05 -3.61 20.16
N ARG A 186 -9.72 -3.51 20.27
CA ARG A 186 -9.02 -2.29 20.70
C ARG A 186 -8.76 -1.35 19.52
N ALA A 187 -8.37 -1.90 18.36
CA ALA A 187 -8.15 -1.14 17.14
C ALA A 187 -9.40 -0.36 16.70
N LEU A 188 -10.59 -0.96 16.72
CA LEU A 188 -11.85 -0.27 16.42
C LEU A 188 -12.34 0.69 17.53
N LYS A 189 -11.73 0.67 18.72
CA LYS A 189 -11.92 1.71 19.74
C LYS A 189 -10.95 2.88 19.58
N ALA A 190 -9.76 2.61 19.02
CA ALA A 190 -8.77 3.63 18.64
C ALA A 190 -9.15 4.37 17.35
N LEU A 191 -9.73 3.63 16.40
CA LEU A 191 -9.98 4.04 15.02
C LEU A 191 -11.36 3.51 14.54
N PRO A 192 -12.47 4.03 15.09
CA PRO A 192 -13.82 3.53 14.78
C PRO A 192 -14.20 3.68 13.31
N GLU A 193 -13.67 4.69 12.60
CA GLU A 193 -13.97 4.93 11.17
C GLU A 193 -13.01 4.21 10.19
N SER A 194 -12.11 3.36 10.69
CA SER A 194 -11.22 2.62 9.80
C SER A 194 -11.95 1.45 9.13
N GLU A 195 -12.49 1.68 7.92
CA GLU A 195 -13.07 0.61 7.09
C GLU A 195 -12.10 -0.58 6.95
N MET A 196 -10.80 -0.30 6.75
CA MET A 196 -9.76 -1.32 6.59
C MET A 196 -9.68 -2.27 7.81
N LEU A 197 -9.79 -1.75 9.03
CA LEU A 197 -9.81 -2.56 10.25
C LEU A 197 -11.15 -3.28 10.42
N LYS A 198 -12.29 -2.70 10.00
CA LYS A 198 -13.59 -3.38 10.00
C LYS A 198 -13.57 -4.59 9.05
N TYR A 199 -13.07 -4.44 7.82
CA TYR A 199 -12.91 -5.54 6.87
C TYR A 199 -11.95 -6.63 7.38
N ALA A 200 -10.77 -6.25 7.88
CA ALA A 200 -9.78 -7.20 8.38
C ALA A 200 -10.27 -7.98 9.63
N TYR A 201 -11.05 -7.33 10.49
CA TYR A 201 -11.66 -8.00 11.64
C TYR A 201 -12.82 -8.91 11.20
N ALA A 202 -13.62 -8.50 10.21
CA ALA A 202 -14.67 -9.35 9.65
C ALA A 202 -14.09 -10.61 8.98
N GLU A 203 -12.97 -10.51 8.27
CA GLU A 203 -12.23 -11.65 7.72
C GLU A 203 -11.73 -12.59 8.83
N LEU A 204 -11.19 -12.05 9.94
CA LEU A 204 -10.79 -12.89 11.08
C LEU A 204 -11.99 -13.63 11.68
N GLU A 205 -13.10 -12.93 11.95
CA GLU A 205 -14.32 -13.52 12.52
C GLU A 205 -14.94 -14.57 11.58
N GLU A 206 -14.91 -14.34 10.27
CA GLU A 206 -15.34 -15.32 9.27
C GLU A 206 -14.40 -16.55 9.25
N SER A 207 -13.08 -16.34 9.28
CA SER A 207 -12.07 -17.43 9.26
C SER A 207 -12.16 -18.38 10.48
N ARG A 208 -12.67 -17.88 11.62
CA ARG A 208 -12.94 -18.69 12.82
C ARG A 208 -14.37 -19.25 12.90
N GLY A 209 -15.17 -19.09 11.84
CA GLY A 209 -16.57 -19.56 11.76
C GLY A 209 -17.59 -18.71 12.53
N ALA A 210 -17.21 -17.54 13.05
CA ALA A 210 -18.08 -16.64 13.82
C ALA A 210 -18.91 -15.74 12.89
N LEU A 211 -19.67 -16.35 11.97
CA LEU A 211 -20.35 -15.66 10.87
C LEU A 211 -21.28 -14.53 11.33
N GLN A 212 -21.93 -14.66 12.49
CA GLN A 212 -22.80 -13.62 13.06
C GLN A 212 -22.02 -12.43 13.65
N SER A 213 -20.72 -12.59 13.95
CA SER A 213 -19.81 -11.51 14.34
C SER A 213 -19.31 -10.77 13.10
N ALA A 214 -18.85 -11.53 12.09
CA ALA A 214 -18.46 -10.99 10.78
C ALA A 214 -19.60 -10.22 10.10
N LYS A 215 -20.83 -10.76 10.13
CA LYS A 215 -22.02 -10.10 9.58
C LYS A 215 -22.25 -8.72 10.19
N LYS A 216 -22.18 -8.59 11.52
CA LYS A 216 -22.34 -7.31 12.23
C LYS A 216 -21.25 -6.30 11.90
N LEU A 217 -20.03 -6.75 11.59
CA LEU A 217 -18.94 -5.89 11.16
C LEU A 217 -19.16 -5.36 9.73
N TYR A 218 -19.71 -6.18 8.82
CA TYR A 218 -20.16 -5.69 7.52
C TYR A 218 -21.40 -4.78 7.62
N GLU A 219 -22.34 -5.07 8.52
CA GLU A 219 -23.50 -4.20 8.77
C GLU A 219 -23.06 -2.84 9.37
N SER A 220 -22.02 -2.79 10.20
CA SER A 220 -21.43 -1.53 10.72
C SER A 220 -20.52 -0.78 9.73
N LEU A 221 -20.31 -1.35 8.54
CA LEU A 221 -19.75 -0.68 7.36
C LEU A 221 -20.85 -0.07 6.46
N LEU A 222 -22.12 -0.41 6.68
CA LEU A 222 -23.22 0.16 5.90
C LEU A 222 -23.67 1.52 6.44
N GLY A 223 -23.64 1.72 7.77
CA GLY A 223 -23.92 3.02 8.40
C GLY A 223 -25.30 3.59 8.04
N ASP A 224 -25.39 4.92 7.90
CA ASP A 224 -26.54 5.57 7.26
C ASP A 224 -26.41 5.54 5.74
N ALA A 225 -27.53 5.44 5.03
CA ALA A 225 -27.58 5.25 3.57
C ALA A 225 -26.95 6.39 2.73
N ALA A 226 -26.64 7.53 3.33
CA ALA A 226 -25.91 8.63 2.70
C ALA A 226 -24.38 8.46 2.78
N GLU A 227 -23.89 7.72 3.77
CA GLU A 227 -22.45 7.49 4.02
C GLU A 227 -21.98 6.12 3.51
N THR A 228 -22.90 5.18 3.25
CA THR A 228 -22.57 3.84 2.75
C THR A 228 -21.73 3.89 1.48
N THR A 229 -20.48 3.41 1.53
CA THR A 229 -19.64 3.33 0.33
C THR A 229 -20.14 2.21 -0.60
N ALA A 230 -20.03 2.42 -1.92
CA ALA A 230 -20.32 1.38 -2.90
C ALA A 230 -19.43 0.13 -2.69
N LEU A 231 -18.23 0.31 -2.12
CA LEU A 231 -17.36 -0.79 -1.71
C LEU A 231 -17.98 -1.61 -0.58
N ALA A 232 -18.51 -0.98 0.48
CA ALA A 232 -19.18 -1.68 1.58
C ALA A 232 -20.36 -2.52 1.08
N HIS A 233 -21.20 -1.98 0.19
CA HIS A 233 -22.26 -2.75 -0.48
C HIS A 233 -21.69 -3.99 -1.21
N ILE A 234 -20.62 -3.83 -2.01
CA ILE A 234 -20.00 -4.91 -2.77
C ILE A 234 -19.43 -6.01 -1.86
N GLN A 235 -18.73 -5.64 -0.78
CA GLN A 235 -18.16 -6.63 0.14
C GLN A 235 -19.25 -7.35 0.95
N PHE A 236 -20.34 -6.67 1.33
CA PHE A 236 -21.45 -7.34 2.00
C PHE A 236 -22.23 -8.29 1.06
N ILE A 237 -22.46 -7.90 -0.20
CA ILE A 237 -23.00 -8.82 -1.21
C ILE A 237 -22.10 -10.07 -1.33
N ARG A 238 -20.78 -9.90 -1.38
CA ARG A 238 -19.81 -11.03 -1.44
C ARG A 238 -19.86 -11.91 -0.19
N PHE A 239 -19.93 -11.32 1.00
CA PHE A 239 -20.07 -12.04 2.27
C PHE A 239 -21.37 -12.86 2.31
N LEU A 240 -22.52 -12.24 1.99
CA LEU A 240 -23.81 -12.91 1.91
C LEU A 240 -23.78 -14.03 0.86
N ARG A 241 -23.23 -13.79 -0.34
CA ARG A 241 -23.14 -14.80 -1.40
C ARG A 241 -22.25 -15.99 -1.04
N ARG A 242 -21.30 -15.81 -0.11
CA ARG A 242 -20.38 -16.87 0.35
C ARG A 242 -20.94 -17.67 1.53
N ASN A 243 -21.70 -17.03 2.42
CA ASN A 243 -22.14 -17.63 3.69
C ASN A 243 -23.66 -17.90 3.80
N GLU A 244 -24.48 -17.13 3.10
CA GLU A 244 -25.96 -17.22 3.10
C GLU A 244 -26.54 -17.58 1.71
N GLY A 245 -25.68 -17.60 0.68
CA GLY A 245 -26.00 -18.07 -0.68
C GLY A 245 -26.49 -16.99 -1.64
N VAL A 246 -26.73 -17.40 -2.89
CA VAL A 246 -27.04 -16.51 -4.03
C VAL A 246 -28.31 -15.68 -3.79
N GLU A 247 -29.36 -16.27 -3.22
CA GLU A 247 -30.63 -15.55 -2.99
C GLU A 247 -30.55 -14.52 -1.86
N ALA A 248 -29.69 -14.73 -0.85
CA ALA A 248 -29.42 -13.71 0.16
C ALA A 248 -28.70 -12.50 -0.44
N ALA A 249 -27.68 -12.76 -1.28
CA ALA A 249 -26.97 -11.73 -2.03
C ALA A 249 -27.87 -10.99 -3.03
N ARG A 250 -28.74 -11.72 -3.75
CA ARG A 250 -29.77 -11.17 -4.66
C ARG A 250 -30.73 -10.24 -3.93
N LYS A 251 -31.28 -10.70 -2.80
CA LYS A 251 -32.21 -9.92 -1.97
C LYS A 251 -31.56 -8.61 -1.51
N TYR A 252 -30.33 -8.65 -1.02
CA TYR A 252 -29.63 -7.45 -0.57
C TYR A 252 -29.23 -6.53 -1.74
N PHE A 253 -28.78 -7.07 -2.88
CA PHE A 253 -28.49 -6.26 -4.07
C PHE A 253 -29.73 -5.48 -4.55
N LEU A 254 -30.92 -6.10 -4.57
CA LEU A 254 -32.18 -5.43 -4.91
C LEU A 254 -32.58 -4.33 -3.91
N ASP A 255 -32.01 -4.32 -2.71
CA ASP A 255 -32.21 -3.28 -1.70
C ASP A 255 -31.16 -2.16 -1.82
N ALA A 256 -29.88 -2.53 -1.93
CA ALA A 256 -28.76 -1.60 -2.14
C ALA A 256 -28.95 -0.70 -3.38
N ARG A 257 -29.60 -1.21 -4.44
CA ARG A 257 -29.99 -0.42 -5.63
C ARG A 257 -30.92 0.77 -5.36
N LYS A 258 -31.55 0.84 -4.19
CA LYS A 258 -32.40 1.96 -3.75
C LYS A 258 -31.61 3.04 -3.01
N SER A 259 -30.38 2.74 -2.58
CA SER A 259 -29.54 3.68 -1.84
C SER A 259 -29.09 4.83 -2.76
N PRO A 260 -29.13 6.10 -2.30
CA PRO A 260 -28.61 7.23 -3.09
C PRO A 260 -27.09 7.10 -3.36
N SER A 261 -26.36 6.38 -2.52
CA SER A 261 -24.93 6.10 -2.67
C SER A 261 -24.58 4.95 -3.64
N CYS A 262 -25.58 4.32 -4.25
CA CYS A 262 -25.39 3.14 -5.10
C CYS A 262 -24.86 3.54 -6.50
N THR A 263 -23.55 3.38 -6.70
CA THR A 263 -22.88 3.64 -7.99
C THR A 263 -22.86 2.41 -8.91
N TYR A 264 -22.50 2.61 -10.18
CA TYR A 264 -22.44 1.56 -11.20
C TYR A 264 -21.59 0.34 -10.79
N HIS A 265 -20.54 0.55 -9.97
CA HIS A 265 -19.68 -0.51 -9.44
C HIS A 265 -20.46 -1.65 -8.77
N VAL A 266 -21.57 -1.34 -8.07
CA VAL A 266 -22.40 -2.34 -7.39
C VAL A 266 -23.12 -3.25 -8.40
N TYR A 267 -23.58 -2.67 -9.52
CA TYR A 267 -24.19 -3.41 -10.63
C TYR A 267 -23.16 -4.29 -11.36
N VAL A 268 -21.99 -3.74 -11.69
CA VAL A 268 -20.88 -4.49 -12.34
C VAL A 268 -20.46 -5.67 -11.47
N ALA A 269 -20.17 -5.43 -10.18
CA ALA A 269 -19.74 -6.48 -9.27
C ALA A 269 -20.78 -7.58 -9.10
N TYR A 270 -22.08 -7.25 -9.01
CA TYR A 270 -23.14 -8.24 -8.92
C TYR A 270 -23.32 -9.03 -10.23
N ALA A 271 -23.29 -8.36 -11.39
CA ALA A 271 -23.40 -9.02 -12.69
C ALA A 271 -22.22 -9.97 -12.95
N LEU A 272 -20.99 -9.56 -12.63
CA LEU A 272 -19.80 -10.41 -12.73
C LEU A 272 -19.84 -11.58 -11.75
N MET A 273 -20.43 -11.44 -10.55
CA MET A 273 -20.67 -12.59 -9.67
C MET A 273 -21.69 -13.57 -10.26
N ALA A 274 -22.81 -13.08 -10.80
CA ALA A 274 -23.82 -13.91 -11.45
C ALA A 274 -23.25 -14.67 -12.67
N PHE A 275 -22.42 -14.02 -13.48
CA PHE A 275 -21.77 -14.63 -14.63
C PHE A 275 -20.63 -15.59 -14.24
N CYS A 276 -19.64 -15.11 -13.48
CA CYS A 276 -18.40 -15.85 -13.24
C CYS A 276 -18.55 -16.93 -12.16
N LEU A 277 -19.40 -16.73 -11.14
CA LEU A 277 -19.57 -17.66 -10.02
C LEU A 277 -20.85 -18.47 -10.13
N ASP A 278 -21.99 -17.82 -10.43
CA ASP A 278 -23.30 -18.48 -10.44
C ASP A 278 -23.63 -19.11 -11.82
N LYS A 279 -22.83 -18.80 -12.84
CA LYS A 279 -22.94 -19.29 -14.23
C LYS A 279 -24.28 -18.95 -14.91
N ASP A 280 -24.93 -17.85 -14.48
CA ASP A 280 -26.15 -17.33 -15.10
C ASP A 280 -25.88 -16.05 -15.91
N PRO A 281 -25.56 -16.18 -17.22
CA PRO A 281 -25.35 -15.02 -18.09
C PRO A 281 -26.65 -14.23 -18.33
N LYS A 282 -27.84 -14.83 -18.13
CA LYS A 282 -29.13 -14.14 -18.31
C LYS A 282 -29.37 -13.17 -17.15
N VAL A 283 -29.10 -13.59 -15.92
CA VAL A 283 -29.14 -12.70 -14.75
C VAL A 283 -28.10 -11.60 -14.89
N ALA A 284 -26.87 -11.91 -15.32
CA ALA A 284 -25.84 -10.90 -15.53
C ALA A 284 -26.26 -9.84 -16.59
N HIS A 285 -26.72 -10.29 -17.77
CA HIS A 285 -27.24 -9.40 -18.83
C HIS A 285 -28.43 -8.54 -18.34
N ASN A 286 -29.38 -9.14 -17.62
CA ASN A 286 -30.52 -8.42 -17.04
C ASN A 286 -30.10 -7.38 -16.00
N VAL A 287 -29.01 -7.61 -15.26
CA VAL A 287 -28.45 -6.64 -14.31
C VAL A 287 -27.79 -5.47 -15.05
N PHE A 288 -27.08 -5.74 -16.15
CA PHE A 288 -26.50 -4.68 -16.99
C PHE A 288 -27.57 -3.81 -17.66
N GLU A 289 -28.56 -4.38 -18.36
CA GLU A 289 -29.67 -3.59 -18.94
C GLU A 289 -30.55 -2.90 -17.87
N ALA A 290 -30.53 -3.37 -16.62
CA ALA A 290 -31.17 -2.67 -15.50
C ALA A 290 -30.35 -1.48 -14.99
N GLY A 291 -29.02 -1.57 -14.95
CA GLY A 291 -28.14 -0.48 -14.52
C GLY A 291 -27.92 0.58 -15.61
N LEU A 292 -27.95 0.21 -16.90
CA LEU A 292 -27.83 1.16 -18.01
C LEU A 292 -28.89 2.27 -17.94
N LYS A 293 -30.12 1.93 -17.53
CA LYS A 293 -31.22 2.89 -17.31
C LYS A 293 -30.90 4.01 -16.31
N GLN A 294 -29.88 3.80 -15.46
CA GLN A 294 -29.38 4.76 -14.48
C GLN A 294 -28.02 5.34 -14.90
N PHE A 295 -27.16 4.56 -15.56
CA PHE A 295 -25.75 4.88 -15.84
C PHE A 295 -25.38 4.93 -17.34
N MET A 296 -26.32 5.29 -18.23
CA MET A 296 -26.00 5.60 -19.65
C MET A 296 -24.98 6.73 -19.82
N HIS A 297 -24.77 7.56 -18.79
CA HIS A 297 -23.82 8.66 -18.75
C HIS A 297 -22.44 8.28 -18.17
N GLU A 298 -22.19 7.01 -17.87
CA GLU A 298 -20.92 6.53 -17.30
C GLU A 298 -20.15 5.72 -18.35
N PRO A 299 -19.14 6.29 -19.04
CA PRO A 299 -18.39 5.57 -20.06
C PRO A 299 -17.76 4.28 -19.54
N VAL A 300 -17.24 4.29 -18.30
CA VAL A 300 -16.63 3.11 -17.67
C VAL A 300 -17.64 1.96 -17.53
N TYR A 301 -18.89 2.27 -17.16
CA TYR A 301 -19.93 1.25 -17.03
C TYR A 301 -20.32 0.62 -18.37
N ILE A 302 -20.36 1.42 -19.44
CA ILE A 302 -20.61 0.96 -20.80
C ILE A 302 -19.47 0.03 -21.28
N LEU A 303 -18.22 0.35 -20.93
CA LEU A 303 -17.05 -0.47 -21.25
C LEU A 303 -17.08 -1.82 -20.52
N GLU A 304 -17.34 -1.83 -19.21
CA GLU A 304 -17.52 -3.06 -18.41
C GLU A 304 -18.62 -3.97 -18.98
N TYR A 305 -19.74 -3.39 -19.45
CA TYR A 305 -20.80 -4.15 -20.10
C TYR A 305 -20.39 -4.67 -21.49
N ALA A 306 -19.66 -3.88 -22.28
CA ALA A 306 -19.12 -4.33 -23.57
C ALA A 306 -18.10 -5.47 -23.41
N ASP A 307 -17.31 -5.46 -22.34
CA ASP A 307 -16.37 -6.53 -22.01
C ASP A 307 -17.10 -7.80 -21.53
N PHE A 308 -18.19 -7.67 -20.76
CA PHE A 308 -19.10 -8.80 -20.47
C PHE A 308 -19.74 -9.39 -21.74
N LEU A 309 -20.26 -8.56 -22.65
CA LEU A 309 -20.83 -9.05 -23.91
C LEU A 309 -19.76 -9.67 -24.83
N SER A 310 -18.52 -9.17 -24.78
CA SER A 310 -17.36 -9.78 -25.45
C SER A 310 -17.09 -11.20 -24.94
N CYS A 311 -17.22 -11.43 -23.62
CA CYS A 311 -17.14 -12.77 -23.01
C CYS A 311 -18.29 -13.72 -23.43
N LEU A 312 -19.36 -13.22 -24.05
CA LEU A 312 -20.45 -14.01 -24.64
C LEU A 312 -20.33 -14.17 -26.17
N ASN A 313 -19.39 -13.47 -26.82
CA ASN A 313 -19.32 -13.27 -28.27
C ASN A 313 -20.61 -12.66 -28.86
N ASP A 314 -21.28 -11.77 -28.12
CA ASP A 314 -22.52 -11.12 -28.56
C ASP A 314 -22.23 -9.84 -29.37
N ASP A 315 -21.56 -10.03 -30.50
CA ASP A 315 -21.11 -8.97 -31.42
C ASP A 315 -22.25 -8.05 -31.89
N ARG A 316 -23.48 -8.53 -31.89
CA ARG A 316 -24.67 -7.74 -32.24
C ARG A 316 -25.02 -6.76 -31.13
N ASN A 317 -25.07 -7.23 -29.87
CA ASN A 317 -25.38 -6.36 -28.74
C ASN A 317 -24.21 -5.45 -28.36
N ILE A 318 -22.95 -5.84 -28.61
CA ILE A 318 -21.78 -4.94 -28.46
C ILE A 318 -21.92 -3.73 -29.39
N ARG A 319 -22.20 -3.96 -30.68
CA ARG A 319 -22.44 -2.88 -31.67
C ARG A 319 -23.62 -2.01 -31.26
N ALA A 320 -24.76 -2.61 -30.89
CA ALA A 320 -25.95 -1.88 -30.45
C ALA A 320 -25.71 -1.06 -29.17
N LEU A 321 -24.88 -1.56 -28.25
CA LEU A 321 -24.49 -0.85 -27.03
C LEU A 321 -23.64 0.38 -27.35
N PHE A 322 -22.60 0.25 -28.19
CA PHE A 322 -21.76 1.38 -28.57
C PHE A 322 -22.55 2.44 -29.35
N GLU A 323 -23.40 2.06 -30.31
CA GLU A 323 -24.24 3.04 -31.03
C GLU A 323 -25.25 3.73 -30.09
N ARG A 324 -25.84 3.02 -29.11
CA ARG A 324 -26.73 3.60 -28.09
C ARG A 324 -26.00 4.56 -27.16
N ALA A 325 -24.77 4.25 -26.78
CA ALA A 325 -23.92 5.12 -25.96
C ALA A 325 -23.49 6.38 -26.72
N LEU A 326 -22.97 6.23 -27.95
CA LEU A 326 -22.51 7.34 -28.79
C LEU A 326 -23.65 8.26 -29.27
N SER A 327 -24.90 7.78 -29.21
CA SER A 327 -26.10 8.61 -29.44
C SER A 327 -26.59 9.36 -28.18
N SER A 328 -25.97 9.15 -27.00
CA SER A 328 -26.45 9.66 -25.71
C SER A 328 -25.38 10.37 -24.87
N LEU A 329 -24.09 10.18 -25.14
CA LEU A 329 -22.98 10.78 -24.41
C LEU A 329 -22.53 12.12 -25.04
N PRO A 330 -22.03 13.08 -24.23
CA PRO A 330 -21.23 14.20 -24.70
C PRO A 330 -20.00 13.76 -25.50
N GLN A 331 -19.49 14.66 -26.36
CA GLN A 331 -18.32 14.39 -27.21
C GLN A 331 -17.08 14.03 -26.38
N GLU A 332 -16.87 14.72 -25.27
CA GLU A 332 -15.74 14.59 -24.35
C GLU A 332 -15.71 13.22 -23.66
N GLU A 333 -16.88 12.72 -23.25
CA GLU A 333 -17.05 11.42 -22.58
C GLU A 333 -17.05 10.26 -23.60
N SER A 334 -17.43 10.53 -24.85
CA SER A 334 -17.46 9.55 -25.93
C SER A 334 -16.07 9.05 -26.37
N ILE A 335 -14.98 9.75 -26.03
CA ILE A 335 -13.62 9.52 -26.57
C ILE A 335 -13.15 8.06 -26.35
N GLU A 336 -13.34 7.53 -25.15
CA GLU A 336 -12.92 6.16 -24.82
C GLU A 336 -13.88 5.11 -25.40
N ILE A 337 -15.17 5.43 -25.51
CA ILE A 337 -16.16 4.58 -26.21
C ILE A 337 -15.79 4.43 -27.68
N TRP A 338 -15.48 5.54 -28.36
CA TRP A 338 -14.98 5.54 -29.74
C TRP A 338 -13.70 4.71 -29.90
N LYS A 339 -12.77 4.80 -28.93
CA LYS A 339 -11.53 4.02 -28.90
C LYS A 339 -11.79 2.51 -28.75
N ARG A 340 -12.65 2.11 -27.79
CA ARG A 340 -13.03 0.70 -27.58
C ARG A 340 -13.84 0.12 -28.75
N PHE A 341 -14.74 0.90 -29.35
CA PHE A 341 -15.52 0.50 -30.53
C PHE A 341 -14.64 0.35 -31.77
N THR A 342 -13.72 1.28 -32.00
CA THR A 342 -12.69 1.16 -33.05
C THR A 342 -11.88 -0.13 -32.87
N GLN A 343 -11.42 -0.42 -31.66
CA GLN A 343 -10.67 -1.65 -31.37
C GLN A 343 -11.52 -2.91 -31.55
N PHE A 344 -12.81 -2.86 -31.22
CA PHE A 344 -13.74 -3.97 -31.45
C PHE A 344 -13.87 -4.28 -32.95
N GLU A 345 -14.17 -3.29 -33.81
CA GLU A 345 -14.27 -3.53 -35.26
C GLU A 345 -12.91 -3.91 -35.89
N LYS A 346 -11.77 -3.41 -35.37
CA LYS A 346 -10.43 -3.89 -35.77
C LYS A 346 -10.19 -5.37 -35.48
N THR A 347 -10.92 -5.96 -34.53
CA THR A 347 -10.67 -7.32 -34.03
C THR A 347 -11.74 -8.32 -34.50
N TYR A 348 -13.00 -7.89 -34.62
CA TYR A 348 -14.19 -8.72 -34.91
C TYR A 348 -15.10 -8.13 -36.01
N GLY A 349 -14.65 -7.06 -36.68
CA GLY A 349 -15.35 -6.42 -37.79
C GLY A 349 -14.89 -6.90 -39.16
N ASP A 350 -15.48 -6.30 -40.19
CA ASP A 350 -14.93 -6.33 -41.54
C ASP A 350 -14.23 -4.99 -41.85
N LEU A 351 -13.48 -4.94 -42.96
CA LEU A 351 -12.73 -3.74 -43.34
C LEU A 351 -13.65 -2.52 -43.54
N ALA A 352 -14.88 -2.70 -44.03
CA ALA A 352 -15.83 -1.63 -44.25
C ALA A 352 -16.54 -1.18 -42.97
N SER A 353 -16.81 -2.07 -42.00
CA SER A 353 -17.32 -1.67 -40.67
C SER A 353 -16.25 -0.89 -39.89
N MET A 354 -15.01 -1.40 -39.86
CA MET A 354 -13.87 -0.73 -39.23
C MET A 354 -13.62 0.67 -39.83
N LEU A 355 -13.56 0.81 -41.15
CA LEU A 355 -13.34 2.11 -41.80
C LEU A 355 -14.49 3.11 -41.54
N LYS A 356 -15.75 2.64 -41.48
CA LYS A 356 -16.90 3.50 -41.13
C LYS A 356 -16.83 4.02 -39.69
N VAL A 357 -16.42 3.17 -38.75
CA VAL A 357 -16.28 3.56 -37.33
C VAL A 357 -15.09 4.50 -37.14
N GLU A 358 -13.95 4.26 -37.80
CA GLU A 358 -12.82 5.19 -37.77
C GLU A 358 -13.17 6.56 -38.40
N GLN A 359 -13.91 6.58 -39.52
CA GLN A 359 -14.35 7.81 -40.17
C GLN A 359 -15.28 8.63 -39.28
N ARG A 360 -16.35 8.01 -38.74
CA ARG A 360 -17.27 8.67 -37.80
C ARG A 360 -16.57 9.15 -36.53
N ARG A 361 -15.58 8.38 -36.04
CA ARG A 361 -14.73 8.79 -34.91
C ARG A 361 -13.91 10.05 -35.24
N LYS A 362 -13.38 10.19 -36.46
CA LYS A 362 -12.68 11.42 -36.86
C LYS A 362 -13.64 12.60 -36.88
N GLU A 363 -14.77 12.47 -37.57
CA GLU A 363 -15.80 13.50 -37.66
C GLU A 363 -16.26 13.97 -36.26
N ALA A 364 -16.59 13.02 -35.37
CA ALA A 364 -17.02 13.27 -34.00
C ALA A 364 -15.94 13.84 -33.07
N LEU A 365 -14.64 13.77 -33.44
CA LEU A 365 -13.54 14.32 -32.64
C LEU A 365 -12.90 15.56 -33.28
N SER A 366 -13.17 15.85 -34.56
CA SER A 366 -12.68 17.05 -35.25
C SER A 366 -13.46 18.33 -34.93
N GLY A 367 -14.67 18.22 -34.37
CA GLY A 367 -15.61 19.33 -34.17
C GLY A 367 -15.17 20.48 -33.23
N THR A 368 -13.96 20.42 -32.68
CA THR A 368 -13.40 21.44 -31.76
C THR A 368 -12.33 22.34 -32.41
N ILE A 369 -12.01 22.16 -33.70
CA ILE A 369 -11.04 23.00 -34.42
C ILE A 369 -11.57 23.34 -35.83
N GLU A 370 -11.60 24.63 -36.18
CA GLU A 370 -11.90 25.12 -37.54
C GLU A 370 -10.70 24.92 -38.51
N GLU A 371 -10.13 23.72 -38.56
CA GLU A 371 -9.14 23.31 -39.58
C GLU A 371 -9.80 22.29 -40.51
N GLY A 372 -9.86 22.61 -41.81
CA GLY A 372 -10.72 21.92 -42.78
C GLY A 372 -10.28 20.50 -43.20
N ALA A 373 -10.80 20.04 -44.35
CA ALA A 373 -10.84 18.65 -44.82
C ALA A 373 -9.54 17.81 -44.71
N SER A 374 -8.36 18.44 -44.63
CA SER A 374 -7.08 17.80 -44.29
C SER A 374 -7.14 16.93 -43.02
N ALA A 375 -7.96 17.30 -42.03
CA ALA A 375 -8.12 16.55 -40.78
C ALA A 375 -8.80 15.17 -40.93
N LEU A 376 -9.51 14.92 -42.04
CA LEU A 376 -10.22 13.66 -42.29
C LEU A 376 -9.35 12.57 -42.93
N GLU A 377 -8.28 12.93 -43.64
CA GLU A 377 -7.48 11.96 -44.40
C GLU A 377 -6.86 10.87 -43.50
N THR A 378 -6.82 9.63 -43.99
CA THR A 378 -6.17 8.51 -43.29
C THR A 378 -4.65 8.70 -43.35
N SER A 379 -4.02 8.92 -42.20
CA SER A 379 -2.57 9.02 -42.12
C SER A 379 -1.90 7.65 -42.27
N LEU A 380 -0.64 7.62 -42.68
CA LEU A 380 0.14 6.37 -42.68
C LEU A 380 0.34 5.82 -41.26
N LEU A 381 0.32 6.67 -40.23
CA LEU A 381 0.34 6.26 -38.83
C LEU A 381 -0.99 5.60 -38.41
N ASP A 382 -2.13 6.10 -38.89
CA ASP A 382 -3.45 5.47 -38.69
C ASP A 382 -3.41 4.04 -39.25
N LEU A 383 -2.93 3.88 -40.49
CA LEU A 383 -2.81 2.58 -41.16
C LEU A 383 -1.90 1.62 -40.38
N ILE A 384 -0.75 2.09 -39.92
CA ILE A 384 0.18 1.32 -39.09
C ILE A 384 -0.46 0.91 -37.75
N SER A 385 -1.29 1.78 -37.14
CA SER A 385 -2.07 1.49 -35.94
C SER A 385 -3.28 0.56 -36.14
N ARG A 386 -3.62 0.19 -37.39
CA ARG A 386 -4.60 -0.87 -37.69
C ARG A 386 -3.98 -2.26 -37.60
N TYR A 387 -2.69 -2.38 -37.95
CA TYR A 387 -1.97 -3.65 -38.00
C TYR A 387 -1.04 -3.89 -36.80
N SER A 388 -0.91 -2.93 -35.89
CA SER A 388 -0.22 -3.11 -34.61
C SER A 388 -0.98 -4.07 -33.69
N PHE A 389 -0.28 -5.06 -33.12
CA PHE A 389 -0.86 -6.00 -32.14
C PHE A 389 0.04 -6.11 -30.91
N LYS A 390 -0.46 -5.67 -29.76
CA LYS A 390 0.30 -5.52 -28.51
C LYS A 390 1.55 -4.65 -28.74
N ASP A 391 2.73 -5.26 -28.61
CA ASP A 391 4.06 -4.68 -28.81
C ASP A 391 4.59 -4.83 -30.26
N LEU A 392 3.89 -5.59 -31.11
CA LEU A 392 4.26 -5.80 -32.50
C LEU A 392 3.76 -4.65 -33.40
N TRP A 393 4.66 -4.13 -34.23
CA TRP A 393 4.39 -3.07 -35.21
C TRP A 393 4.83 -3.49 -36.61
N PRO A 394 4.13 -3.07 -37.69
CA PRO A 394 4.48 -3.40 -39.07
C PRO A 394 5.68 -2.60 -39.63
N CYS A 395 6.41 -1.87 -38.79
CA CYS A 395 7.57 -1.04 -39.15
C CYS A 395 8.52 -0.90 -37.94
N SER A 396 9.71 -0.33 -38.15
CA SER A 396 10.68 -0.17 -37.06
C SER A 396 10.34 1.04 -36.16
N SER A 397 10.88 1.03 -34.94
CA SER A 397 10.79 2.19 -34.03
C SER A 397 11.30 3.49 -34.67
N LYS A 398 12.28 3.44 -35.60
CA LYS A 398 12.78 4.63 -36.31
C LYS A 398 11.74 5.22 -37.27
N ASP A 399 10.90 4.36 -37.84
CA ASP A 399 9.84 4.75 -38.79
C ASP A 399 8.64 5.32 -38.03
N LEU A 400 8.24 4.71 -36.92
CA LEU A 400 7.23 5.25 -35.99
C LEU A 400 7.62 6.64 -35.47
N ASP A 401 8.87 6.77 -35.03
CA ASP A 401 9.50 8.03 -34.63
C ASP A 401 9.45 9.09 -35.75
N HIS A 402 9.70 8.68 -37.00
CA HIS A 402 9.68 9.58 -38.17
C HIS A 402 8.27 10.07 -38.47
N LEU A 403 7.29 9.16 -38.53
CA LEU A 403 5.89 9.48 -38.81
C LEU A 403 5.27 10.36 -37.72
N SER A 404 5.53 10.04 -36.45
CA SER A 404 5.09 10.87 -35.31
C SER A 404 5.66 12.30 -35.37
N ARG A 405 6.91 12.44 -35.82
CA ARG A 405 7.53 13.77 -36.06
C ARG A 405 6.93 14.49 -37.26
N GLN A 406 6.62 13.80 -38.36
CA GLN A 406 5.93 14.41 -39.50
C GLN A 406 4.53 14.91 -39.13
N GLU A 407 3.73 14.10 -38.44
CA GLU A 407 2.37 14.47 -38.04
C GLU A 407 2.37 15.67 -37.08
N TRP A 408 3.30 15.71 -36.12
CA TRP A 408 3.50 16.86 -35.24
C TRP A 408 3.91 18.12 -36.01
N LEU A 409 4.74 18.01 -37.06
CA LEU A 409 5.10 19.15 -37.91
C LEU A 409 3.87 19.66 -38.67
N SER A 410 3.11 18.78 -39.34
CA SER A 410 1.89 19.14 -40.07
C SER A 410 0.88 19.90 -39.18
N LYS A 411 0.62 19.39 -37.97
CA LYS A 411 -0.28 20.00 -36.97
C LYS A 411 0.22 21.33 -36.37
N ASN A 412 1.44 21.75 -36.69
CA ASN A 412 2.04 23.02 -36.23
C ASN A 412 2.48 23.96 -37.37
N ILE A 413 2.27 23.59 -38.64
CA ILE A 413 2.53 24.46 -39.79
C ILE A 413 1.48 25.58 -39.87
N GLY A 414 0.19 25.27 -39.74
CA GLY A 414 -0.90 26.26 -39.78
C GLY A 414 -0.72 27.36 -38.72
N LYS A 415 -0.48 26.97 -37.46
CA LYS A 415 -0.30 27.86 -36.30
C LYS A 415 0.88 28.84 -36.37
N LYS A 416 1.73 28.76 -37.40
CA LYS A 416 2.78 29.75 -37.69
C LYS A 416 2.36 30.82 -38.70
N VAL A 417 1.35 30.57 -39.53
CA VAL A 417 0.92 31.49 -40.60
C VAL A 417 0.22 32.72 -40.01
N ASP A 418 -0.72 32.54 -39.09
CA ASP A 418 -1.52 33.65 -38.53
C ASP A 418 -0.65 34.70 -37.80
N LYS A 419 0.44 34.27 -37.15
CA LYS A 419 1.39 35.17 -36.49
C LYS A 419 2.30 35.95 -37.46
N SER A 420 2.28 35.63 -38.76
CA SER A 420 3.07 36.33 -39.79
C SER A 420 2.30 37.43 -40.53
N ALA A 421 0.97 37.48 -40.41
CA ALA A 421 0.11 38.38 -41.18
C ALA A 421 0.03 39.83 -40.64
N LEU A 422 0.49 40.08 -39.40
CA LEU A 422 0.27 41.35 -38.68
C LEU A 422 1.53 41.90 -37.98
N SER A 423 2.55 42.25 -38.77
CA SER A 423 3.20 43.57 -38.67
C SER A 423 4.30 43.74 -39.72
N ASN A 424 4.20 44.81 -40.50
CA ASN A 424 5.30 45.35 -41.30
C ASN A 424 5.31 46.87 -41.11
N GLY A 425 6.29 47.39 -40.37
CA GLY A 425 6.42 48.80 -40.02
C GLY A 425 7.82 49.07 -39.46
N SER A 426 8.51 50.07 -40.00
CA SER A 426 9.95 50.25 -39.83
C SER A 426 10.31 51.52 -39.05
N ALA A 427 11.28 51.43 -38.14
CA ALA A 427 12.19 52.53 -37.78
C ALA A 427 13.44 52.02 -36.99
N MET A 428 14.61 52.56 -37.31
CA MET A 428 15.79 52.62 -36.42
C MET A 428 15.70 53.90 -35.54
N THR A 429 16.46 54.23 -34.48
CA THR A 429 17.70 53.76 -33.79
C THR A 429 17.63 54.36 -32.34
N ASP A 430 18.53 54.34 -31.35
CA ASP A 430 19.88 53.83 -30.95
C ASP A 430 19.97 54.07 -29.39
N LYS A 431 20.92 53.66 -28.53
CA LYS A 431 22.04 52.69 -28.52
C LYS A 431 22.46 52.45 -27.04
N SER A 432 22.53 51.22 -26.53
CA SER A 432 23.42 50.88 -25.38
C SER A 432 23.52 49.38 -25.05
N THR A 433 24.71 49.01 -24.57
CA THR A 433 25.18 47.66 -24.22
C THR A 433 24.49 47.00 -23.02
N SER A 434 24.10 45.74 -23.16
CA SER A 434 24.18 44.74 -22.07
C SER A 434 24.16 43.30 -22.62
N ALA A 435 24.80 42.37 -21.93
CA ALA A 435 24.71 40.93 -22.23
C ALA A 435 24.81 40.11 -20.93
N PRO A 436 23.72 39.44 -20.54
CA PRO A 436 23.83 38.05 -20.11
C PRO A 436 22.73 37.17 -20.76
N SER A 437 23.12 35.98 -21.24
CA SER A 437 22.19 35.05 -21.90
C SER A 437 21.35 34.26 -20.88
N GLY A 438 20.02 34.45 -20.93
CA GLY A 438 19.05 33.81 -20.02
C GLY A 438 18.55 32.42 -20.45
N VAL A 439 17.95 31.72 -19.49
CA VAL A 439 17.37 30.35 -19.60
C VAL A 439 15.97 30.40 -20.25
N PRO A 440 15.45 29.29 -20.81
CA PRO A 440 14.24 28.74 -20.20
C PRO A 440 14.15 27.20 -20.08
N THR A 441 13.33 26.83 -19.10
CA THR A 441 12.77 25.51 -18.74
C THR A 441 12.05 24.77 -19.88
N ALA A 442 11.77 23.46 -19.81
CA ALA A 442 12.34 22.35 -19.02
C ALA A 442 11.72 21.05 -19.59
N SER A 443 12.54 20.05 -19.95
CA SER A 443 12.07 18.79 -20.55
C SER A 443 12.56 17.57 -19.78
N LEU A 444 11.97 16.41 -20.09
CA LEU A 444 12.20 15.12 -19.42
C LEU A 444 13.71 14.81 -19.30
N LYS A 445 14.18 14.55 -18.07
CA LYS A 445 15.60 14.30 -17.75
C LYS A 445 16.09 12.96 -18.28
N VAL A 446 16.34 12.87 -19.58
CA VAL A 446 17.25 11.88 -20.15
C VAL A 446 18.67 12.27 -19.74
N LEU A 447 19.20 11.63 -18.70
CA LEU A 447 20.58 11.80 -18.25
C LEU A 447 21.53 11.30 -19.35
N ARG A 448 22.13 12.23 -20.10
CA ARG A 448 23.24 11.95 -21.01
C ARG A 448 24.56 12.03 -20.23
N PRO A 449 25.52 11.11 -20.43
CA PRO A 449 26.86 11.24 -19.87
C PRO A 449 27.53 12.53 -20.32
N ASP A 450 28.30 13.15 -19.44
CA ASP A 450 29.12 14.32 -19.76
C ASP A 450 30.32 13.92 -20.62
N THR A 451 30.27 14.23 -21.91
CA THR A 451 31.34 13.92 -22.86
C THR A 451 32.59 14.79 -22.68
N SER A 452 32.54 15.86 -21.87
CA SER A 452 33.73 16.68 -21.57
C SER A 452 34.74 16.00 -20.64
N GLN A 453 34.33 14.92 -19.96
CA GLN A 453 35.21 14.09 -19.12
C GLN A 453 35.58 12.74 -19.76
N MET A 454 35.31 12.56 -21.06
CA MET A 454 35.77 11.36 -21.79
C MET A 454 37.26 11.47 -22.14
N VAL A 455 38.06 10.60 -21.53
CA VAL A 455 39.49 10.41 -21.86
C VAL A 455 39.62 9.23 -22.83
N ILE A 456 40.61 9.26 -23.73
CA ILE A 456 40.91 8.15 -24.64
C ILE A 456 41.40 6.94 -23.82
N TYR A 457 40.84 5.77 -24.10
CA TYR A 457 41.14 4.51 -23.41
C TYR A 457 42.51 3.94 -23.83
N ASP A 458 43.50 3.96 -22.92
CA ASP A 458 44.70 3.12 -23.03
C ASP A 458 44.48 1.82 -22.23
N PRO A 459 44.53 0.63 -22.87
CA PRO A 459 44.26 -0.65 -22.21
C PRO A 459 45.31 -1.09 -21.18
N ARG A 460 46.35 -0.30 -20.89
CA ARG A 460 47.48 -0.68 -20.00
C ARG A 460 47.39 -0.19 -18.55
N GLN A 461 46.32 0.50 -18.14
CA GLN A 461 46.14 0.93 -16.74
C GLN A 461 44.89 0.28 -16.11
N HIS A 462 45.10 -0.76 -15.29
CA HIS A 462 44.00 -1.59 -14.77
C HIS A 462 44.10 -1.88 -13.26
N HIS A 463 43.92 -0.84 -12.43
CA HIS A 463 43.61 -0.94 -11.00
C HIS A 463 42.50 0.08 -10.65
N GLY A 464 41.46 -0.23 -9.88
CA GLY A 464 41.12 -1.53 -9.31
C GLY A 464 40.17 -1.46 -8.09
N THR A 465 38.96 -0.92 -8.24
CA THR A 465 37.93 -0.93 -7.19
C THR A 465 36.51 -0.90 -7.78
N SER A 466 35.59 -1.67 -7.21
CA SER A 466 34.19 -1.76 -7.65
C SER A 466 33.25 -1.02 -6.70
N PHE A 467 32.39 -0.16 -7.24
CA PHE A 467 31.20 0.33 -6.55
C PHE A 467 29.95 -0.24 -7.19
N CYS A 468 29.12 -0.92 -6.39
CA CYS A 468 27.90 -1.56 -6.84
C CYS A 468 26.72 -0.59 -6.74
N LEU A 469 26.00 -0.36 -7.84
CA LEU A 469 24.78 0.45 -7.86
C LEU A 469 23.56 -0.45 -8.09
N SER A 470 22.76 -0.61 -7.03
CA SER A 470 21.56 -1.43 -7.02
C SER A 470 20.39 -0.75 -7.74
N LYS A 471 19.91 -1.35 -8.84
CA LYS A 471 18.55 -1.16 -9.34
C LYS A 471 18.13 -2.38 -10.15
N ASN A 472 16.95 -2.92 -9.85
CA ASN A 472 16.11 -3.63 -10.80
C ASN A 472 14.65 -3.52 -10.33
N ILE A 473 13.82 -2.92 -11.17
CA ILE A 473 12.36 -3.04 -11.12
C ILE A 473 12.00 -3.67 -12.46
N CYS A 474 11.47 -4.88 -12.39
CA CYS A 474 10.83 -5.62 -13.46
C CYS A 474 9.59 -6.30 -12.82
N LEU A 475 8.46 -6.46 -13.50
CA LEU A 475 8.14 -6.10 -14.89
C LEU A 475 6.69 -5.57 -14.94
#